data_AF-A0A401WE98-F1
#
_entry.id   AF-A0A401WE98-F1
#
_cell.length_a   1.000
_cell.length_b   1.000
_cell.length_c   1.000
_cell.angle_alpha   90.00
_cell.angle_beta   90.00
_cell.angle_gamma   90.00
#
_symmetry.space_group_name_H-M   'P 1'
#
loop_
_entity.id
_entity.type
_entity.pdbx_description
1 polymer ?
#
loop_
_entity_poly.entity_id
_entity_poly.type
_entity_poly.pdbx_seq_one_letter_code
_entity_poly.pdbx_strand_id
1 'polypeptide(L)' 'MATIQVLLDESGAVLGTTQGPDTASGESAPEQVGLVAGPGQQLVEVEVADELLAGSPAELHSHLRTNLRG' A
#
# COMPACT_ATOMS: atom_id res chain seq x y z
N MET A 1 -13.16 -6.18 -5.97
CA MET A 1 -11.74 -5.95 -6.28
C MET A 1 -11.48 -4.48 -6.00
N ALA A 2 -10.46 -4.18 -5.20
CA ALA A 2 -10.08 -2.80 -4.91
C ALA A 2 -8.60 -2.57 -5.21
N THR A 3 -8.28 -1.34 -5.57
CA THR A 3 -6.92 -0.92 -5.90
C THR A 3 -6.25 -0.38 -4.65
N ILE A 4 -5.05 -0.90 -4.36
CA ILE A 4 -4.19 -0.41 -3.28
C ILE A 4 -2.87 0.09 -3.86
N GLN A 5 -2.17 0.94 -3.09
CA GLN A 5 -0.82 1.34 -3.42
C GLN A 5 0.19 0.51 -2.63
N VAL A 6 1.20 0.03 -3.33
CA VAL A 6 2.31 -0.75 -2.79
C VAL A 6 3.61 -0.03 -3.09
N LEU A 7 4.43 0.18 -2.07
CA LEU A 7 5.76 0.72 -2.21
C LEU A 7 6.75 -0.44 -2.34
N LEU A 8 7.50 -0.45 -3.44
CA LEU A 8 8.55 -1.42 -3.74
C LEU A 8 9.93 -0.78 -3.64
N ASP A 9 10.94 -1.57 -3.30
CA ASP A 9 12.35 -1.19 -3.48
C ASP A 9 12.89 -1.55 -4.87
N GLU A 10 14.17 -1.28 -5.11
CA GLU A 10 14.85 -1.53 -6.40
C GLU A 10 14.92 -3.02 -6.77
N SER A 11 14.74 -3.92 -5.80
CA SER A 11 14.71 -5.36 -5.99
C SER A 11 13.29 -5.90 -6.20
N GLY A 12 12.28 -5.02 -6.17
CA GLY A 12 10.86 -5.39 -6.24
C GLY A 12 10.30 -5.91 -4.92
N ALA A 13 10.98 -5.71 -3.79
CA ALA A 13 10.48 -6.12 -2.48
C ALA A 13 9.51 -5.09 -1.89
N VAL A 14 8.45 -5.58 -1.25
CA VAL A 14 7.41 -4.74 -0.63
C VAL A 14 7.93 -4.08 0.64
N LEU A 15 7.99 -2.75 0.63
CA LEU A 15 8.36 -1.91 1.77
C LEU A 15 7.14 -1.39 2.54
N GLY A 16 6.01 -1.16 1.87
CA GLY A 16 4.81 -0.59 2.48
C GLY A 16 3.56 -0.75 1.62
N THR A 17 2.39 -0.64 2.24
CA THR A 17 1.08 -0.83 1.60
C THR A 17 0.07 0.17 2.17
N THR A 18 -0.71 0.84 1.32
CA THR A 18 -1.80 1.73 1.74
C THR A 18 -3.04 1.50 0.88
N GLN A 19 -4.23 1.58 1.51
CA GLN A 19 -5.52 1.43 0.84
C GLN A 19 -5.99 2.76 0.23
N GLY A 20 -5.15 3.35 -0.62
CA GLY A 20 -5.39 4.67 -1.24
C GLY A 20 -4.98 5.85 -0.34
N PRO A 21 -5.16 7.09 -0.82
CA PRO A 21 -4.98 8.27 0.01
C PRO A 21 -6.11 8.32 1.04
N ASP A 22 -5.79 7.96 2.28
CA ASP A 22 -6.74 8.08 3.37
C ASP A 22 -6.97 9.57 3.66
N THR A 23 -8.24 9.93 3.79
CA THR A 23 -8.61 11.24 4.33
C THR A 23 -8.30 11.24 5.80
N ALA A 24 -7.35 12.08 6.21
CA ALA A 24 -7.03 12.18 7.62
C ALA A 24 -8.15 12.94 8.35
N SER A 25 -8.64 12.38 9.47
CA SER A 25 -9.64 13.02 10.31
C SER A 25 -8.98 13.69 11.52
N GLY A 26 -9.23 14.98 11.73
CA GLY A 26 -8.74 15.73 12.89
C GLY A 26 -8.73 17.23 12.63
N GLU A 27 -8.66 18.03 13.69
CA GLU A 27 -8.41 19.47 13.54
C GLU A 27 -7.01 19.68 12.95
N SER A 28 -6.92 20.40 11.82
CA SER A 28 -5.69 20.56 11.03
C SER A 28 -5.14 19.29 10.35
N ALA A 29 -5.94 18.23 10.21
CA ALA A 29 -5.51 17.06 9.46
C ALA A 29 -5.33 17.39 7.96
N PRO A 30 -4.29 16.86 7.30
CA PRO A 30 -4.10 17.05 5.87
C PRO A 30 -5.27 16.43 5.07
N GLU A 31 -5.58 17.01 3.92
CA GLU A 31 -6.66 16.50 3.05
C GLU A 31 -6.41 15.06 2.59
N GLN A 32 -5.14 14.67 2.47
CA GLN A 32 -4.71 13.34 2.03
C GLN A 32 -3.43 12.90 2.75
N VAL A 33 -3.38 11.64 3.17
CA VAL A 33 -2.16 10.95 3.63
C VAL A 33 -1.86 9.80 2.68
N GLY A 34 -0.62 9.67 2.24
CA GLY A 34 -0.23 8.64 1.27
C GLY A 34 1.25 8.27 1.35
N LEU A 35 1.64 7.32 0.49
CA LEU A 35 3.02 6.88 0.37
C LEU A 35 3.80 7.79 -0.58
N VAL A 36 5.06 8.07 -0.22
CA VAL A 36 6.01 8.79 -1.08
C VAL A 36 7.18 7.85 -1.37
N ALA A 37 7.44 7.60 -2.65
CA ALA A 37 8.59 6.81 -3.07
C ALA A 37 9.88 7.66 -3.03
N GLY A 38 10.90 7.15 -2.35
CA GLY A 38 12.25 7.70 -2.38
C GLY A 38 13.04 7.26 -3.63
N PRO A 39 14.30 7.71 -3.77
CA PRO A 39 15.19 7.23 -4.83
C PRO A 39 15.33 5.70 -4.79
N GLY A 40 15.21 5.06 -5.96
CA GLY A 40 15.27 3.60 -6.08
C GLY A 40 14.03 2.86 -5.59
N GLN A 41 12.99 3.57 -5.13
CA GLN A 41 11.71 2.97 -4.78
C GLN A 41 10.67 3.26 -5.85
N GLN A 42 9.66 2.40 -5.94
CA GLN A 42 8.58 2.54 -6.88
C GLN A 42 7.24 2.40 -6.17
N LEU A 43 6.34 3.34 -6.43
CA LEU A 43 4.94 3.22 -6.02
C LEU A 43 4.17 2.56 -7.16
N VAL A 44 3.51 1.43 -6.89
CA VAL A 44 2.69 0.70 -7.85
C VAL A 44 1.27 0.53 -7.34
N GLU A 45 0.32 0.52 -8.26
CA GLU A 45 -1.07 0.19 -7.97
C GLU A 45 -1.33 -1.28 -8.24
N VAL A 46 -1.95 -1.96 -7.28
CA VAL A 46 -2.23 -3.40 -7.37
C VAL A 46 -3.71 -3.62 -7.09
N GLU A 47 -4.36 -4.40 -7.95
CA GLU A 47 -5.72 -4.87 -7.70
C GLU A 47 -5.68 -6.08 -6.76
N VAL A 48 -6.45 -5.99 -5.67
CA VAL A 48 -6.60 -7.05 -4.68
C VAL A 48 -8.07 -7.39 -4.49
N ALA A 49 -8.31 -8.66 -4.17
CA ALA A 49 -9.62 -9.16 -3.85
C ALA A 49 -10.14 -8.52 -2.55
N ASP A 50 -11.44 -8.21 -2.50
CA ASP A 50 -12.02 -7.47 -1.36
C ASP A 50 -11.92 -8.29 -0.06
N GLU A 51 -11.88 -9.62 -0.19
CA GLU A 51 -11.69 -10.56 0.91
C GLU A 51 -10.32 -10.39 1.59
N LEU A 52 -9.28 -9.99 0.83
CA LEU A 52 -7.95 -9.72 1.39
C LEU A 52 -7.91 -8.38 2.15
N LEU A 53 -8.78 -7.44 1.79
CA LEU A 53 -8.91 -6.14 2.45
C LEU A 53 -9.74 -6.22 3.73
N ALA A 54 -10.60 -7.22 3.86
CA ALA A 54 -11.37 -7.49 5.07
C ALA A 54 -10.50 -8.01 6.24
N GLY A 55 -9.29 -8.49 5.94
CA GLY A 55 -8.28 -8.86 6.94
C GLY A 55 -7.58 -7.65 7.57
N SER A 56 -6.63 -7.92 8.46
CA SER A 56 -5.81 -6.85 9.03
C SER A 56 -4.79 -6.31 8.01
N PRO A 57 -4.37 -5.03 8.12
CA PRO A 57 -3.31 -4.48 7.27
C PRO A 57 -2.01 -5.29 7.33
N ALA A 58 -1.70 -5.90 8.47
CA ALA A 58 -0.53 -6.75 8.64
C ALA A 58 -0.61 -8.06 7.83
N GLU A 59 -1.80 -8.67 7.77
CA GLU A 59 -2.04 -9.88 6.97
C GLU A 59 -1.97 -9.55 5.48
N LEU A 60 -2.57 -8.44 5.06
CA LEU A 60 -2.48 -7.95 3.68
C LEU A 60 -1.02 -7.71 3.28
N HIS A 61 -0.26 -6.99 4.11
CA HIS A 61 1.15 -6.74 3.85
C HIS A 61 1.97 -8.04 3.77
N SER A 62 1.76 -8.98 4.69
CA SER A 62 2.42 -10.28 4.67
C SER A 62 2.08 -11.06 3.40
N HIS A 63 0.81 -11.09 3.01
CA HIS A 63 0.35 -11.73 1.79
C HIS A 63 1.02 -11.14 0.55
N LEU A 64 1.05 -9.81 0.44
CA LEU A 64 1.68 -9.11 -0.68
C LEU A 64 3.19 -9.36 -0.71
N ARG A 65 3.88 -9.31 0.44
CA ARG A 65 5.32 -9.59 0.49
C ARG A 65 5.66 -11.03 0.06
N THR A 66 4.77 -11.99 0.31
CA THR A 66 4.97 -13.38 -0.12
C THR A 66 4.69 -13.60 -1.61
N ASN A 67 3.67 -12.93 -2.16
CA ASN A 67 3.14 -13.24 -3.50
C ASN A 67 3.53 -12.22 -4.58
N LEU A 68 3.80 -10.98 -4.20
CA LEU A 68 4.26 -9.94 -5.11
C LEU A 68 5.78 -10.06 -5.25
N ARG A 69 6.22 -10.52 -6.43
CA ARG A 69 7.61 -10.44 -6.87
C ARG A 69 7.64 -9.58 -8.13
N GLY A 70 8.38 -8.47 -8.08
CA GLY A 70 8.64 -7.60 -9.22
C GLY A 70 9.36 -8.33 -10.35
#